data_AF-A0A7W0WL90-F1
#
_entry.id   AF-A0A7W0WL90-F1
#
_cell.length_a   1.000
_cell.length_b   1.000
_cell.length_c   1.000
_cell.angle_alpha   90.00
_cell.angle_beta   90.00
_cell.angle_gamma   90.00
#
_symmetry.space_group_name_H-M   'P 1'
#
loop_
_entity.id
_entity.type
_entity.pdbx_description
1 polymer ?
#
loop_
_entity_poly.entity_id
_entity_poly.type
_entity_poly.pdbx_seq_one_letter_code
_entity_poly.pdbx_strand_id
1 'polypeptide(L)'
;ELLRLAEAERVQSLDHFQFTRLIADQYDLGQKLALAEVMWGVILADGRLSDHETHLVRKMASLMRLDSASLAQARKAAAEGSHRA
;
A
#
# COMPACT_ATOMS: atom_id res chain seq x y z
N GLU A 1 5.43 30.53 8.11
CA GLU A 1 6.17 29.33 7.66
C GLU A 1 5.43 28.02 7.94
N LEU A 2 5.05 27.73 9.19
CA LEU A 2 4.27 26.53 9.56
C LEU A 2 2.94 26.37 8.81
N LEU A 3 2.18 27.46 8.61
CA LEU A 3 0.94 27.42 7.83
C LEU A 3 1.15 27.03 6.36
N ARG A 4 2.29 27.40 5.77
CA ARG A 4 2.63 27.05 4.38
C ARG A 4 3.00 25.57 4.26
N LEU A 5 3.72 25.03 5.24
CA LEU A 5 4.05 23.61 5.33
C LEU A 5 2.78 22.78 5.55
N ALA A 6 1.89 23.22 6.44
CA ALA A 6 0.59 22.56 6.66
C ALA A 6 -0.26 22.53 5.40
N GLU A 7 -0.28 23.61 4.61
CA GLU A 7 -1.04 23.67 3.36
C GLU A 7 -0.42 22.77 2.26
N ALA A 8 0.91 22.71 2.17
CA ALA A 8 1.59 21.80 1.25
C ALA A 8 1.32 20.32 1.61
N GLU A 9 1.37 19.98 2.90
CA GLU A 9 1.06 18.65 3.41
C GLU A 9 -0.42 18.29 3.16
N ARG A 10 -1.32 19.26 3.32
CA ARG A 10 -2.75 19.09 3.01
C ARG A 10 -2.98 18.79 1.53
N VAL A 11 -2.28 19.48 0.63
CA VAL A 11 -2.37 19.25 -0.82
C VAL A 11 -1.79 17.89 -1.20
N GLN A 12 -0.62 17.50 -0.68
CA GLN A 12 -0.06 16.16 -0.93
C GLN A 12 -0.93 15.03 -0.38
N SER A 13 -1.51 15.24 0.80
CA SER A 13 -2.48 14.30 1.38
C SER A 13 -3.70 14.15 0.48
N LEU A 14 -4.29 15.25 0.00
CA LEU A 14 -5.40 15.23 -0.96
C LEU A 14 -5.04 14.49 -2.26
N ASP A 15 -3.81 14.65 -2.75
CA ASP A 15 -3.30 13.97 -3.94
C ASP A 15 -3.20 12.45 -3.72
N HIS A 16 -2.61 12.02 -2.60
CA HIS A 16 -2.60 10.60 -2.21
C HIS A 16 -4.02 10.04 -2.08
N PHE A 17 -4.97 10.79 -1.52
CA PHE A 17 -6.37 10.36 -1.47
C PHE A 17 -6.98 10.25 -2.88
N GLN A 18 -6.64 11.12 -3.82
CA GLN A 18 -7.15 11.08 -5.19
C GLN A 18 -6.63 9.87 -5.96
N PHE A 19 -5.32 9.58 -5.88
CA PHE A 19 -4.73 8.39 -6.51
C PHE A 19 -5.24 7.10 -5.90
N THR A 20 -5.31 7.00 -4.58
CA THR A 20 -5.74 5.75 -3.94
C THR A 20 -7.24 5.51 -4.12
N ARG A 21 -8.04 6.58 -4.23
CA ARG A 21 -9.46 6.49 -4.59
C ARG A 21 -9.66 6.02 -6.03
N LEU A 22 -8.83 6.48 -6.97
CA LEU A 22 -8.84 6.00 -8.35
C LEU A 22 -8.58 4.49 -8.41
N ILE A 23 -7.59 4.00 -7.66
CA ILE A 23 -7.29 2.57 -7.55
C ILE A 23 -8.48 1.83 -6.90
N ALA A 24 -9.03 2.38 -5.82
CA ALA A 24 -10.16 1.77 -5.13
C ALA A 24 -11.42 1.64 -6.02
N ASP A 25 -11.66 2.61 -6.89
CA ASP A 25 -12.85 2.71 -7.75
C ASP A 25 -12.67 2.00 -9.11
N GLN A 26 -11.46 2.00 -9.68
CA GLN A 26 -11.22 1.46 -11.03
C GLN A 26 -10.61 0.05 -11.04
N TYR A 27 -9.95 -0.38 -9.97
CA TYR A 27 -9.32 -1.70 -9.95
C TYR A 27 -10.32 -2.75 -9.50
N ASP A 28 -10.31 -3.90 -10.17
CA ASP A 28 -10.95 -5.10 -9.65
C ASP A 28 -10.16 -5.69 -8.47
N LEU A 29 -10.72 -6.73 -7.83
CA LEU A 29 -10.10 -7.38 -6.69
C LEU A 29 -8.72 -7.98 -7.03
N GLY A 30 -8.58 -8.60 -8.21
CA GLY A 30 -7.34 -9.23 -8.64
C GLY A 30 -6.22 -8.20 -8.83
N GLN A 31 -6.53 -7.07 -9.45
CA GLN A 31 -5.60 -5.96 -9.63
C GLN A 31 -5.18 -5.33 -8.30
N LYS A 32 -6.11 -5.20 -7.34
CA LYS A 32 -5.79 -4.73 -5.98
C LYS A 32 -4.89 -5.70 -5.23
N LEU A 33 -5.14 -7.01 -5.35
CA LEU A 33 -4.30 -8.04 -4.77
C LEU A 33 -2.89 -8.03 -5.37
N ALA A 34 -2.78 -7.91 -6.70
CA ALA A 34 -1.49 -7.81 -7.38
C ALA A 34 -0.69 -6.58 -6.92
N LEU A 35 -1.35 -5.42 -6.78
CA LEU A 35 -0.69 -4.22 -6.25
C LEU A 35 -0.26 -4.41 -4.79
N ALA A 36 -1.09 -5.05 -3.95
CA ALA A 36 -0.73 -5.39 -2.58
C ALA A 36 0.47 -6.34 -2.51
N GLU A 37 0.55 -7.32 -3.41
CA GLU A 37 1.67 -8.24 -3.53
C GLU A 37 2.97 -7.52 -3.90
N VAL A 38 2.93 -6.61 -4.88
CA VAL A 38 4.08 -5.77 -5.25
C VAL A 38 4.55 -4.93 -4.07
N MET A 39 3.63 -4.28 -3.34
CA MET A 39 3.99 -3.51 -2.15
C MET A 39 4.67 -4.38 -1.08
N TRP A 40 4.17 -5.59 -0.85
CA TRP A 40 4.82 -6.56 0.04
C TRP A 40 6.20 -6.96 -0.44
N GLY A 41 6.38 -7.21 -1.73
CA GLY A 41 7.69 -7.53 -2.31
C GLY A 41 8.73 -6.45 -2.07
N VAL A 42 8.35 -5.17 -2.19
CA VAL A 42 9.23 -4.03 -1.92
C VAL A 42 9.67 -3.98 -0.45
N ILE A 43 8.74 -4.10 0.50
CA ILE A 43 9.07 -3.99 1.94
C ILE A 43 9.67 -5.26 2.55
N LEU A 44 9.59 -6.39 1.84
CA LEU A 44 10.25 -7.64 2.25
C LEU A 44 11.68 -7.74 1.69
N ALA A 45 12.05 -6.93 0.70
CA ALA A 45 13.29 -7.04 -0.04
C ALA A 45 14.55 -6.80 0.81
N ASP A 46 14.46 -5.97 1.85
CA ASP A 46 15.59 -5.65 2.74
C ASP A 46 15.69 -6.60 3.95
N GLY A 47 14.74 -7.55 4.07
CA GLY A 47 14.66 -8.53 5.15
C GLY A 47 14.28 -7.95 6.52
N ARG A 48 13.91 -6.67 6.62
CA ARG A 48 13.58 -6.00 7.89
C ARG A 48 12.27 -5.23 7.77
N LEU A 49 11.20 -5.83 8.27
CA LEU A 49 9.93 -5.13 8.39
C LEU A 49 9.96 -4.15 9.58
N SER A 50 9.85 -2.85 9.30
CA SER A 50 9.58 -1.84 10.31
C SER A 50 8.09 -1.66 10.58
N ASP A 51 7.75 -1.12 11.76
CA ASP A 51 6.37 -0.75 12.10
C ASP A 51 5.81 0.29 11.12
N HIS A 52 6.66 1.18 10.60
CA HIS A 52 6.28 2.21 9.64
C HIS A 52 5.85 1.60 8.31
N GLU A 53 6.63 0.67 7.75
CA GLU A 53 6.30 0.00 6.49
C GLU A 53 5.04 -0.85 6.62
N THR A 54 4.91 -1.56 7.74
CA THR A 54 3.72 -2.35 8.01
C THR A 54 2.48 -1.45 8.16
N HIS A 55 2.63 -0.28 8.78
CA HIS A 55 1.56 0.72 8.87
C HIS A 55 1.21 1.27 7.48
N LEU A 56 2.20 1.57 6.63
CA LEU A 56 1.98 2.08 5.28
C LEU A 56 1.19 1.09 4.42
N VAL A 57 1.59 -0.18 4.42
CA VAL A 57 0.88 -1.23 3.65
C VAL A 57 -0.56 -1.42 4.14
N ARG A 58 -0.79 -1.39 5.46
CA ARG A 58 -2.16 -1.43 6.02
C ARG A 58 -2.99 -0.21 5.62
N LYS A 59 -2.40 0.99 5.63
CA LYS A 59 -3.06 2.22 5.19
C LYS A 59 -3.45 2.13 3.71
N MET A 60 -2.54 1.66 2.86
CA MET A 60 -2.81 1.47 1.43
C MET A 60 -3.91 0.43 1.18
N ALA A 61 -3.87 -0.70 1.90
CA ALA A 61 -4.93 -1.72 1.84
C ALA A 61 -6.30 -1.16 2.22
N SER A 62 -6.36 -0.36 3.29
CA SER A 62 -7.59 0.32 3.73
C SER A 62 -8.13 1.27 2.65
N LEU A 63 -7.25 2.07 2.04
CA LEU A 63 -7.65 3.00 0.99
C LEU A 63 -8.12 2.28 -0.28
N MET A 64 -7.55 1.12 -0.63
CA MET A 64 -7.99 0.27 -1.73
C MET A 64 -9.25 -0.56 -1.42
N ARG A 65 -9.72 -0.54 -0.17
CA ARG A 65 -10.83 -1.37 0.37
C ARG A 65 -10.53 -2.87 0.32
N LEU A 66 -9.29 -3.26 0.60
CA LEU A 66 -8.91 -4.64 0.81
C LEU A 66 -9.13 -5.02 2.28
N ASP A 67 -9.71 -6.19 2.52
CA ASP A 67 -9.80 -6.75 3.85
C ASP A 67 -8.46 -7.34 4.32
N SER A 68 -8.38 -7.65 5.61
CA SER A 68 -7.17 -8.17 6.24
C SER A 68 -6.77 -9.55 5.71
N ALA A 69 -7.73 -10.37 5.26
CA ALA A 69 -7.48 -11.69 4.73
C ALA A 69 -6.82 -11.63 3.35
N SER A 70 -7.34 -10.77 2.48
CA SER A 70 -6.79 -10.44 1.16
C SER A 70 -5.36 -9.90 1.28
N LEU A 71 -5.13 -9.02 2.25
CA LEU A 71 -3.80 -8.47 2.51
C LEU A 71 -2.80 -9.54 2.99
N ALA A 72 -3.26 -10.49 3.83
CA ALA A 72 -2.44 -11.61 4.27
C ALA A 72 -2.14 -12.59 3.13
N GLN A 73 -3.09 -12.82 2.23
CA GLN A 73 -2.90 -13.62 1.03
C GLN A 73 -1.84 -13.01 0.10
N ALA A 74 -1.93 -11.70 -0.16
CA ALA A 74 -0.95 -10.98 -0.97
C ALA A 74 0.46 -11.04 -0.37
N ARG A 75 0.58 -10.93 0.96
CA ARG A 75 1.87 -11.11 1.66
C ARG A 75 2.46 -12.49 1.44
N LYS A 76 1.63 -13.54 1.52
CA LYS A 76 2.07 -14.92 1.31
C LYS A 76 2.58 -15.12 -0.13
N ALA A 77 1.83 -14.63 -1.11
CA ALA A 77 2.23 -14.67 -2.51
C ALA A 77 3.57 -13.96 -2.76
N ALA A 78 3.75 -12.75 -2.21
CA ALA A 78 4.99 -11.99 -2.32
C ALA A 78 6.19 -12.73 -1.72
N ALA A 79 6.03 -13.32 -0.53
CA ALA A 79 7.08 -14.09 0.13
C ALA A 79 7.48 -15.34 -0.67
N GLU A 80 6.52 -16.01 -1.31
CA GLU A 80 6.77 -17.16 -2.18
C GLU A 80 7.44 -16.75 -3.52
N GLY A 81 7.09 -15.58 -4.05
CA GLY A 81 7.68 -15.01 -5.27
C GLY A 81 9.12 -14.52 -5.08
N SER A 82 9.43 -13.85 -3.97
CA SER A 82 10.80 -13.43 -3.61
C SER A 82 11.78 -14.60 -3.43
N HIS A 83 11.28 -15.81 -3.16
CA HIS A 83 12.11 -17.02 -3.08
C HIS A 83 12.46 -17.66 -4.44
N ARG A 84 11.81 -17.22 -5.53
CA ARG A 84 12.01 -17.78 -6.89
C ARG A 84 12.81 -16.87 -7.84
N ALA A 85 13.12 -15.64 -7.43
CA ALA A 85 13.94 -14.68 -8.19
C ALA A 85 15.39 -14.74 -7.73
#